data_AF-A0AAD4LBE6-F1
#
_entry.id   AF-A0AAD4LBE6-F1
#
_cell.length_a   1.000
_cell.length_b   1.000
_cell.length_c   1.000
_cell.angle_alpha   90.00
_cell.angle_beta   90.00
_cell.angle_gamma   90.00
#
_symmetry.space_group_name_H-M   'P 1'
#
loop_
_entity.id
_entity.type
_entity.pdbx_description
1 polymer ?
#
loop_
_entity_poly.entity_id
_entity_poly.type
_entity_poly.pdbx_seq_one_letter_code
_entity_poly.pdbx_strand_id
1 'polypeptide(L)'
;MEVHWLPLVDPWKAGHPSSPRATGDSFGFPTIMKVDNKWTSPSAFKVQMCILSVGHAATLLPPNFRQFLNELYETLNETYERILRGINKTQQDNAHRLLHCPAVAIRPLRVEELAELLAFDFQASNSGIPKSKDDWRWENHEEAVLSTCSSLIAIVPSRGSRVVQFSHFSVKEYLTSLRLTWSHEDVSKFHIDHNVAHTILAQACPGTLLRLDEHADAKGFPLVKYAAKHWIDHARFEKVSSRVRNGMDDLFDSHKPHFAAWLQVHNVDKASYCFSTDSLQGVCSESPLYYAAFCGFYDLADRLIIMMKRPEQVNQGGGCLLPPLLAALFQGHFGIANSLRRYGADVNVRGDEKRTPLYTASISGRVDIMRWLLNHGADPNAPRNATYTNLEAVQVLLEYNADANSRGDDGKTPLHDTIFRNFGDNTEGKTVDVVRRLLEHGADPNACDHSQALGQATPLHEASSKGLLEVARVLLSYRVNVDERDGKGKTPFQTRPTVL
;
A
#
# COMPACT_ATOMS: atom_id res chain seq x y z
N MET A 1 -7.00 -10.74 21.56
CA MET A 1 -5.86 -9.89 21.96
C MET A 1 -5.03 -9.65 20.72
N GLU A 2 -5.27 -8.51 20.08
CA GLU A 2 -4.55 -8.02 18.91
C GLU A 2 -3.13 -7.60 19.31
N VAL A 3 -2.14 -7.96 18.50
CA VAL A 3 -0.79 -7.40 18.58
C VAL A 3 -0.58 -6.64 17.28
N HIS A 4 -0.62 -5.31 17.38
CA HIS A 4 -0.28 -4.40 16.30
C HIS A 4 1.21 -4.50 15.98
N TRP A 5 1.55 -4.76 14.72
CA TRP A 5 2.89 -4.48 14.21
C TRP A 5 2.94 -2.98 13.89
N LEU A 6 3.79 -2.23 14.60
CA LEU A 6 4.11 -0.87 14.19
C LEU A 6 4.83 -0.93 12.81
N PRO A 7 4.45 -0.09 11.84
CA PRO A 7 5.19 0.00 10.60
C PRO A 7 6.58 0.58 10.87
N LEU A 8 7.61 -0.05 10.29
CA LEU A 8 8.95 0.53 10.18
C LEU A 8 8.83 1.85 9.41
N VAL A 9 9.04 2.96 10.10
CA VAL A 9 9.17 4.28 9.49
C VAL A 9 10.42 4.27 8.62
N ASP A 10 10.22 4.53 7.33
CA ASP A 10 11.27 4.73 6.34
C ASP A 10 12.05 6.01 6.68
N PRO A 11 13.36 5.95 7.01
CA PRO A 11 14.13 7.14 7.42
C PRO A 11 14.29 8.19 6.32
N TRP A 12 13.90 7.91 5.08
CA TRP A 12 14.21 8.74 3.91
C TRP A 12 13.05 9.64 3.43
N LYS A 13 11.94 9.74 4.19
CA LYS A 13 10.81 10.63 3.90
C LYS A 13 10.68 11.85 4.81
N ALA A 14 11.79 12.54 5.10
CA ALA A 14 11.73 13.87 5.69
C ALA A 14 12.52 14.88 4.84
N GLY A 15 11.80 15.79 4.18
CA GLY A 15 12.37 16.92 3.46
C GLY A 15 13.06 17.90 4.40
N HIS A 16 14.07 18.60 3.87
CA HIS A 16 14.74 19.75 4.49
C HIS A 16 13.73 20.76 5.05
N PRO A 17 13.99 21.36 6.24
CA PRO A 17 14.75 22.61 6.24
C PRO A 17 15.68 22.88 7.45
N SER A 18 16.73 23.67 7.17
CA SER A 18 17.44 24.64 8.05
C SER A 18 18.09 24.23 9.39
N SER A 19 19.43 24.27 9.38
CA SER A 19 20.40 24.60 10.48
C SER A 19 19.90 25.71 11.44
N PRO A 20 20.19 25.70 12.77
CA PRO A 20 21.56 25.89 13.30
C PRO A 20 22.03 25.12 14.56
N ARG A 21 23.34 24.81 14.53
CA ARG A 21 24.41 24.76 15.57
C ARG A 21 24.13 24.43 17.05
N ALA A 22 25.07 23.60 17.56
CA ALA A 22 25.65 23.51 18.92
C ALA A 22 24.84 22.64 19.91
N THR A 23 25.37 21.77 20.79
CA THR A 23 26.71 21.43 21.33
C THR A 23 26.66 19.96 21.81
N GLY A 24 27.80 19.30 22.00
CA GLY A 24 27.89 17.92 22.47
C GLY A 24 27.34 17.69 23.88
N ASP A 25 26.88 16.45 24.13
CA ASP A 25 27.34 15.64 25.27
C ASP A 25 26.79 14.21 25.19
N SER A 26 27.58 13.32 25.77
CA SER A 26 27.57 11.86 25.79
C SER A 26 26.43 11.16 26.55
N PHE A 27 26.12 9.95 26.04
CA PHE A 27 25.74 8.70 26.74
C PHE A 27 24.40 8.59 27.50
N GLY A 28 23.59 7.61 27.07
CA GLY A 28 22.50 7.02 27.85
C GLY A 28 21.70 5.95 27.07
N PHE A 29 22.19 4.72 27.01
CA PHE A 29 21.42 3.55 26.51
C PHE A 29 20.50 3.01 27.63
N PRO A 30 19.20 2.74 27.38
CA PRO A 30 18.40 1.90 28.27
C PRO A 30 18.27 0.46 27.76
N THR A 31 18.82 -0.45 28.58
CA THR A 31 18.23 -1.69 29.10
C THR A 31 17.62 -2.73 28.14
N ILE A 32 18.33 -3.86 28.10
CA ILE A 32 18.02 -5.16 27.49
C ILE A 32 16.71 -5.77 28.03
N MET A 33 15.79 -6.14 27.12
CA MET A 33 14.69 -7.06 27.38
C MET A 33 15.23 -8.51 27.41
N LYS A 34 14.93 -9.23 28.50
CA LYS A 34 15.21 -10.68 28.66
C LYS A 34 14.52 -11.49 27.56
N VAL A 35 15.27 -12.33 26.85
CA VAL A 35 14.72 -13.39 25.98
C VAL A 35 15.08 -14.73 26.58
N ASP A 36 14.05 -15.54 26.86
CA ASP A 36 14.15 -16.88 27.41
C ASP A 36 14.86 -17.85 26.45
N ASN A 37 15.90 -18.49 26.98
CA ASN A 37 16.74 -19.46 26.28
C ASN A 37 16.04 -20.83 26.18
N LYS A 38 15.47 -21.15 25.01
CA LYS A 38 15.29 -22.55 24.57
C LYS A 38 15.60 -22.68 23.07
N TRP A 39 16.90 -22.80 22.75
CA TRP A 39 17.40 -23.12 21.41
C TRP A 39 17.96 -24.54 21.36
N THR A 40 17.29 -25.44 20.64
CA THR A 40 17.77 -26.78 20.30
C THR A 40 18.47 -26.74 18.93
N SER A 41 19.81 -26.60 18.96
CA SER A 41 20.90 -26.95 17.99
C SER A 41 20.70 -26.81 16.46
N PRO A 42 21.74 -26.43 15.67
CA PRO A 42 22.96 -27.24 15.50
C PRO A 42 24.24 -26.63 16.09
N SER A 43 25.12 -27.52 16.53
CA SER A 43 26.23 -27.35 17.46
C SER A 43 27.39 -26.46 16.99
N ALA A 44 27.40 -25.97 15.75
CA ALA A 44 28.50 -25.16 15.20
C ALA A 44 28.47 -23.69 15.67
N PHE A 45 27.28 -23.11 15.81
CA PHE A 45 27.15 -21.69 16.18
C PHE A 45 27.37 -21.43 17.68
N LYS A 46 27.11 -22.43 18.53
CA LYS A 46 27.45 -22.36 19.97
C LYS A 46 28.96 -22.29 20.21
N VAL A 47 29.77 -22.81 19.29
CA VAL A 47 31.23 -22.71 19.38
C VAL A 47 31.70 -21.31 18.98
N GLN A 48 31.14 -20.72 17.92
CA GLN A 48 31.56 -19.39 17.41
C GLN A 48 31.25 -18.23 18.38
N MET A 49 30.11 -18.24 19.07
CA MET A 49 29.76 -17.21 20.07
C MET A 49 30.48 -17.39 21.42
N CYS A 50 30.89 -18.62 21.77
CA CYS A 50 31.82 -18.80 22.89
C CYS A 50 33.18 -18.16 22.62
N ILE A 51 33.63 -18.08 21.35
CA ILE A 51 34.98 -17.60 21.02
C ILE A 51 35.17 -16.09 21.32
N LEU A 52 34.13 -15.25 21.18
CA LEU A 52 34.22 -13.83 21.57
C LEU A 52 34.19 -13.60 23.09
N SER A 53 33.83 -14.62 23.89
CA SER A 53 33.78 -14.54 25.35
C SER A 53 35.00 -15.18 26.04
N VAL A 54 35.88 -15.84 25.26
CA VAL A 54 36.94 -16.74 25.77
C VAL A 54 38.33 -16.08 25.89
N GLY A 55 38.43 -14.76 25.70
CA GLY A 55 39.68 -14.02 25.95
C GLY A 55 40.29 -14.24 27.35
N HIS A 56 39.47 -14.62 28.34
CA HIS A 56 39.92 -14.94 29.69
C HIS A 56 40.08 -16.44 30.01
N ALA A 57 39.68 -17.35 29.11
CA ALA A 57 39.75 -18.81 29.34
C ALA A 57 40.76 -19.54 28.44
N ALA A 58 41.55 -18.81 27.64
CA ALA A 58 42.58 -19.38 26.77
C ALA A 58 43.71 -20.12 27.53
N THR A 59 43.89 -19.84 28.82
CA THR A 59 44.90 -20.48 29.68
C THR A 59 44.54 -21.91 30.13
N LEU A 60 43.30 -22.37 29.91
CA LEU A 60 42.84 -23.71 30.30
C LEU A 60 42.69 -24.70 29.12
N LEU A 61 42.92 -24.25 27.89
CA LEU A 61 42.75 -25.10 26.69
C LEU A 61 44.03 -25.83 26.27
N PRO A 62 43.93 -27.09 25.77
CA PRO A 62 45.06 -27.86 25.26
C PRO A 62 45.84 -27.13 24.15
N PRO A 63 47.16 -27.40 23.97
CA PRO A 63 48.01 -26.71 23.00
C PRO A 63 47.45 -26.72 21.57
N ASN A 64 46.83 -27.84 21.17
CA ASN A 64 46.24 -28.03 19.85
C ASN A 64 45.03 -27.09 19.61
N PHE A 65 44.26 -26.80 20.67
CA PHE A 65 43.14 -25.85 20.63
C PHE A 65 43.61 -24.39 20.65
N ARG A 66 44.75 -24.09 21.31
CA ARG A 66 45.37 -22.76 21.27
C ARG A 66 45.92 -22.42 19.89
N GLN A 67 46.50 -23.40 19.19
CA GLN A 67 46.93 -23.22 17.81
C GLN A 67 45.72 -22.93 16.89
N PHE A 68 44.62 -23.67 17.07
CA PHE A 68 43.36 -23.44 16.37
C PHE A 68 42.67 -22.10 16.73
N LEU A 69 42.87 -21.61 17.96
CA LEU A 69 42.40 -20.31 18.45
C LEU A 69 43.26 -19.13 18.01
N ASN A 70 44.57 -19.35 17.81
CA ASN A 70 45.46 -18.37 17.19
C ASN A 70 45.32 -18.36 15.66
N GLU A 71 44.74 -19.41 15.08
CA GLU A 71 44.22 -19.46 13.71
C GLU A 71 42.76 -18.95 13.60
N LEU A 72 42.12 -18.62 14.74
CA LEU A 72 40.76 -18.06 14.74
C LEU A 72 40.80 -16.55 14.46
N TYR A 73 39.91 -16.18 13.57
CA TYR A 73 39.91 -14.96 12.75
C TYR A 73 39.93 -13.64 13.55
N GLU A 74 40.64 -12.63 13.04
CA GLU A 74 40.76 -11.33 13.70
C GLU A 74 39.44 -10.55 13.68
N THR A 75 38.60 -10.77 12.66
CA THR A 75 37.28 -10.13 12.56
C THR A 75 36.16 -11.04 12.04
N LEU A 76 34.93 -10.68 12.39
CA LEU A 76 33.72 -11.32 11.88
C LEU A 76 33.61 -11.24 10.34
N ASN A 77 34.15 -10.17 9.74
CA ASN A 77 34.13 -9.94 8.29
C ASN A 77 34.99 -10.97 7.54
N GLU A 78 36.21 -11.24 8.02
CA GLU A 78 37.08 -12.28 7.44
C GLU A 78 36.43 -13.66 7.46
N THR A 79 35.67 -13.94 8.53
CA THR A 79 34.89 -15.17 8.63
C THR A 79 33.87 -15.26 7.50
N TYR A 80 33.13 -14.17 7.23
CA TYR A 80 32.15 -14.14 6.14
C TYR A 80 32.81 -14.20 4.77
N GLU A 81 33.90 -13.47 4.51
CA GLU A 81 34.61 -13.57 3.24
C GLU A 81 35.05 -15.00 2.93
N ARG A 82 35.62 -15.69 3.92
CA ARG A 82 36.06 -17.08 3.74
C ARG A 82 34.90 -18.02 3.46
N ILE A 83 33.76 -17.84 4.15
CA ILE A 83 32.54 -18.61 3.86
C ILE A 83 32.10 -18.38 2.41
N LEU A 84 32.07 -17.14 1.95
CA LEU A 84 31.67 -16.78 0.59
C LEU A 84 32.65 -17.31 -0.47
N ARG A 85 33.97 -17.26 -0.22
CA ARG A 85 34.99 -17.85 -1.12
C ARG A 85 34.89 -19.37 -1.19
N GLY A 86 34.38 -20.01 -0.14
CA GLY A 86 34.15 -21.46 -0.08
C GLY A 86 32.99 -21.94 -0.96
N ILE A 87 32.16 -21.03 -1.49
CA ILE A 87 31.03 -21.38 -2.35
C ILE A 87 31.53 -21.85 -3.72
N ASN A 88 31.16 -23.07 -4.10
CA ASN A 88 31.53 -23.67 -5.38
C ASN A 88 31.06 -22.79 -6.56
N LYS A 89 31.95 -22.60 -7.56
CA LYS A 89 31.68 -21.82 -8.78
C LYS A 89 30.38 -22.23 -9.48
N THR A 90 30.06 -23.52 -9.52
CA THR A 90 28.84 -24.03 -10.16
C THR A 90 27.56 -23.70 -9.40
N GLN A 91 27.66 -23.35 -8.11
CA GLN A 91 26.53 -23.02 -7.24
C GLN A 91 26.41 -21.52 -6.95
N GLN A 92 27.25 -20.69 -7.56
CA GLN A 92 27.27 -19.25 -7.28
C GLN A 92 25.96 -18.55 -7.64
N ASP A 93 25.31 -18.94 -8.73
CA ASP A 93 23.99 -18.39 -9.10
C ASP A 93 22.91 -18.76 -8.08
N ASN A 94 22.96 -19.97 -7.54
CA ASN A 94 22.04 -20.41 -6.48
C ASN A 94 22.31 -19.66 -5.18
N ALA A 95 23.58 -19.56 -4.77
CA ALA A 95 23.98 -18.75 -3.62
C ALA A 95 23.53 -17.30 -3.74
N HIS A 96 23.72 -16.70 -4.93
CA HIS A 96 23.30 -15.34 -5.21
C HIS A 96 21.80 -15.17 -4.90
N ARG A 97 20.94 -16.05 -5.42
CA ARG A 97 19.49 -16.01 -5.16
C ARG A 97 19.13 -16.32 -3.71
N LEU A 98 19.79 -17.30 -3.09
CA LEU A 98 19.59 -17.68 -1.68
C LEU A 98 19.93 -16.57 -0.70
N LEU A 99 20.83 -15.66 -1.07
CA LEU A 99 21.20 -14.51 -0.24
C LEU A 99 20.38 -13.27 -0.59
N HIS A 100 20.18 -12.97 -1.88
CA HIS A 100 19.48 -11.75 -2.31
C HIS A 100 17.98 -11.80 -2.01
N CYS A 101 17.29 -12.90 -2.31
CA CYS A 101 15.83 -12.97 -2.18
C CYS A 101 15.38 -12.78 -0.72
N PRO A 102 15.95 -13.48 0.29
CA PRO A 102 15.55 -13.27 1.69
C PRO A 102 15.89 -11.87 2.24
N ALA A 103 16.83 -11.15 1.63
CA ALA A 103 17.20 -9.82 2.10
C ALA A 103 16.13 -8.75 1.82
N VAL A 104 15.39 -8.91 0.71
CA VAL A 104 14.40 -7.91 0.26
C VAL A 104 12.96 -8.43 0.24
N ALA A 105 12.74 -9.72 0.56
CA ALA A 105 11.40 -10.28 0.61
C ALA A 105 10.51 -9.51 1.61
N ILE A 106 9.27 -9.19 1.20
CA ILE A 106 8.30 -8.40 1.98
C ILE A 106 7.89 -9.13 3.28
N ARG A 107 7.95 -10.46 3.25
CA ARG A 107 7.88 -11.33 4.42
C ARG A 107 8.90 -12.45 4.29
N PRO A 108 9.29 -13.13 5.39
CA PRO A 108 10.11 -14.32 5.30
C PRO A 108 9.54 -15.33 4.28
N LEU A 109 10.37 -15.74 3.33
CA LEU A 109 10.01 -16.73 2.31
C LEU A 109 9.92 -18.10 2.97
N ARG A 110 8.89 -18.87 2.60
CA ARG A 110 8.83 -20.28 2.99
C ARG A 110 9.92 -21.06 2.26
N VAL A 111 10.34 -22.17 2.83
CA VAL A 111 11.39 -23.02 2.25
C VAL A 111 11.02 -23.46 0.83
N GLU A 112 9.79 -23.89 0.64
CA GLU A 112 9.26 -24.28 -0.67
C GLU A 112 9.16 -23.12 -1.68
N GLU A 113 8.93 -21.89 -1.21
CA GLU A 113 8.90 -20.70 -2.07
C GLU A 113 10.30 -20.35 -2.57
N LEU A 114 11.30 -20.41 -1.69
CA LEU A 114 12.69 -20.16 -2.06
C LEU A 114 13.28 -21.28 -2.90
N ALA A 115 12.92 -22.54 -2.64
CA ALA A 115 13.33 -23.66 -3.47
C ALA A 115 12.78 -23.55 -4.90
N GLU A 116 11.53 -23.10 -5.08
CA GLU A 116 10.98 -22.83 -6.41
C GLU A 116 11.73 -21.72 -7.15
N LEU A 117 12.20 -20.67 -6.45
CA LEU A 117 13.03 -19.60 -7.04
C LEU A 117 14.34 -20.13 -7.65
N LEU A 118 14.89 -21.23 -7.12
CA LEU A 118 16.11 -21.84 -7.66
C LEU A 118 15.87 -22.57 -8.98
N ALA A 119 14.63 -23.03 -9.24
CA ALA A 119 14.28 -23.72 -10.48
C ALA A 119 14.14 -22.80 -11.70
N PHE A 120 14.20 -21.49 -11.51
CA PHE A 120 14.10 -20.51 -12.60
C PHE A 120 15.43 -20.32 -13.33
N ASP A 121 15.38 -20.24 -14.66
CA ASP A 121 16.50 -19.83 -15.49
C ASP A 121 16.40 -18.34 -15.83
N PHE A 122 17.22 -17.54 -15.16
CA PHE A 122 17.30 -16.08 -15.35
C PHE A 122 18.29 -15.67 -16.44
N GLN A 123 19.12 -16.60 -16.94
CA GLN A 123 20.13 -16.30 -17.96
C GLN A 123 19.57 -16.49 -19.38
N ALA A 124 18.62 -17.41 -19.56
CA ALA A 124 18.06 -17.74 -20.87
C ALA A 124 16.99 -16.77 -21.40
N SER A 125 16.53 -15.78 -20.60
CA SER A 125 15.39 -14.94 -20.98
C SER A 125 15.78 -13.60 -21.60
N ASN A 126 15.71 -13.49 -22.92
CA ASN A 126 15.77 -12.20 -23.63
C ASN A 126 14.53 -11.31 -23.33
N SER A 127 13.44 -11.91 -22.86
CA SER A 127 12.20 -11.22 -22.51
C SER A 127 12.20 -10.65 -21.09
N GLY A 128 13.24 -10.89 -20.28
CA GLY A 128 13.27 -10.43 -18.89
C GLY A 128 12.36 -11.21 -17.93
N ILE A 129 11.66 -12.26 -18.40
CA ILE A 129 10.92 -13.19 -17.54
C ILE A 129 11.57 -14.57 -17.59
N PRO A 130 12.03 -15.09 -16.42
CA PRO A 130 12.72 -16.35 -16.36
C PRO A 130 11.77 -17.51 -16.62
N LYS A 131 12.28 -18.55 -17.28
CA LYS A 131 11.53 -19.79 -17.48
C LYS A 131 11.84 -20.75 -16.34
N SER A 132 10.81 -21.32 -15.71
CA SER A 132 10.99 -22.43 -14.77
C SER A 132 11.44 -23.67 -15.54
N LYS A 133 12.48 -24.33 -15.04
CA LYS A 133 12.90 -25.65 -15.52
C LYS A 133 12.46 -26.69 -14.50
N ASP A 134 11.53 -27.56 -14.90
CA ASP A 134 11.01 -28.55 -13.98
C ASP A 134 12.09 -29.55 -13.54
N ASP A 135 13.07 -29.84 -14.41
CA ASP A 135 14.26 -30.66 -14.08
C ASP A 135 15.19 -30.03 -13.03
N TRP A 136 15.01 -28.73 -12.73
CA TRP A 136 15.78 -28.03 -11.68
C TRP A 136 15.03 -27.97 -10.36
N ARG A 137 13.80 -28.48 -10.29
CA ARG A 137 13.03 -28.56 -9.05
C ARG A 137 13.62 -29.63 -8.15
N TRP A 138 13.95 -29.25 -6.93
CA TRP A 138 14.49 -30.16 -5.94
C TRP A 138 13.37 -30.99 -5.30
N GLU A 139 13.60 -32.29 -5.13
CA GLU A 139 12.69 -33.15 -4.37
C GLU A 139 12.65 -32.76 -2.89
N ASN A 140 13.81 -32.41 -2.32
CA ASN A 140 13.95 -31.92 -0.96
C ASN A 140 14.22 -30.42 -0.93
N HIS A 141 13.19 -29.64 -0.61
CA HIS A 141 13.29 -28.18 -0.54
C HIS A 141 14.26 -27.67 0.54
N GLU A 142 14.45 -28.39 1.65
CA GLU A 142 15.39 -27.96 2.70
C GLU A 142 16.84 -28.12 2.24
N GLU A 143 17.12 -29.23 1.58
CA GLU A 143 18.44 -29.47 0.98
C GLU A 143 18.73 -28.44 -0.11
N ALA A 144 17.75 -28.12 -0.95
CA ALA A 144 17.89 -27.06 -1.96
C ALA A 144 18.39 -25.74 -1.36
N VAL A 145 17.75 -25.32 -0.26
CA VAL A 145 18.06 -24.06 0.44
C VAL A 145 19.41 -24.15 1.16
N LEU A 146 19.67 -25.23 1.90
CA LEU A 146 20.86 -25.34 2.75
C LEU A 146 22.12 -25.81 2.02
N SER A 147 22.00 -26.38 0.82
CA SER A 147 23.09 -26.99 0.04
C SER A 147 24.31 -26.07 -0.14
N THR A 148 24.06 -24.76 -0.29
CA THR A 148 25.09 -23.81 -0.71
C THR A 148 25.45 -22.79 0.39
N CYS A 149 24.50 -22.41 1.25
CA CYS A 149 24.64 -21.29 2.18
C CYS A 149 24.27 -21.63 3.64
N SER A 150 24.30 -22.89 4.06
CA SER A 150 23.84 -23.35 5.39
C SER A 150 24.47 -22.64 6.61
N SER A 151 25.63 -22.01 6.46
CA SER A 151 26.25 -21.19 7.52
C SER A 151 25.70 -19.76 7.58
N LEU A 152 25.17 -19.24 6.48
CA LEU A 152 24.68 -17.86 6.33
C LEU A 152 23.17 -17.75 6.46
N ILE A 153 22.43 -18.82 6.11
CA ILE A 153 20.98 -18.89 6.22
C ILE A 153 20.53 -20.06 7.10
N ALA A 154 19.40 -19.86 7.77
CA ALA A 154 18.78 -20.82 8.66
C ALA A 154 17.31 -21.02 8.31
N ILE A 155 16.82 -22.25 8.53
CA ILE A 155 15.41 -22.61 8.43
C ILE A 155 14.80 -22.59 9.82
N VAL A 156 13.71 -21.83 9.99
CA VAL A 156 13.06 -21.64 11.30
C VAL A 156 11.55 -21.91 11.20
N PRO A 157 10.95 -22.60 12.19
CA PRO A 157 9.50 -22.78 12.23
C PRO A 157 8.78 -21.44 12.48
N SER A 158 7.73 -21.17 11.72
CA SER A 158 6.89 -19.98 11.84
C SER A 158 5.44 -20.28 11.47
N ARG A 159 4.53 -20.14 12.44
CA ARG A 159 3.06 -20.26 12.27
C ARG A 159 2.60 -21.43 11.38
N GLY A 160 3.12 -22.63 11.64
CA GLY A 160 2.73 -23.86 10.90
C GLY A 160 3.44 -24.04 9.54
N SER A 161 4.46 -23.24 9.24
CA SER A 161 5.33 -23.40 8.08
C SER A 161 6.79 -23.26 8.47
N ARG A 162 7.72 -23.57 7.56
CA ARG A 162 9.15 -23.33 7.73
C ARG A 162 9.57 -22.16 6.85
N VAL A 163 10.29 -21.20 7.40
CA VAL A 163 10.74 -20.00 6.69
C VAL A 163 12.25 -19.90 6.70
N VAL A 164 12.79 -19.23 5.68
CA VAL A 164 14.22 -18.98 5.53
C VAL A 164 14.53 -17.58 6.06
N GLN A 165 15.58 -17.49 6.87
CA GLN A 165 16.13 -16.22 7.35
C GLN A 165 17.65 -16.28 7.36
N PHE A 166 18.31 -15.12 7.51
CA PHE A 166 19.73 -15.12 7.81
C PHE A 166 20.00 -15.73 9.18
N SER A 167 21.08 -16.51 9.29
CA SER A 167 21.47 -17.16 10.54
C SER A 167 21.72 -16.17 11.68
N HIS A 168 22.12 -14.94 11.34
CA HIS A 168 22.30 -13.85 12.29
C HIS A 168 22.10 -12.49 11.61
N PHE A 169 21.74 -11.44 12.38
CA PHE A 169 21.50 -10.10 11.82
C PHE A 169 22.74 -9.53 11.12
N SER A 170 23.94 -9.80 11.66
CA SER A 170 25.21 -9.33 11.12
C SER A 170 25.55 -9.91 9.75
N VAL A 171 25.00 -11.08 9.39
CA VAL A 171 25.18 -11.66 8.05
C VAL A 171 24.53 -10.75 7.01
N LYS A 172 23.28 -10.34 7.26
CA LYS A 172 22.56 -9.43 6.37
C LYS A 172 23.29 -8.09 6.27
N GLU A 173 23.65 -7.52 7.42
CA GLU A 173 24.38 -6.25 7.49
C GLU A 173 25.67 -6.29 6.66
N TYR A 174 26.45 -7.35 6.81
CA TYR A 174 27.69 -7.56 6.07
C TYR A 174 27.45 -7.66 4.55
N LEU A 175 26.50 -8.49 4.13
CA LEU A 175 26.20 -8.70 2.71
C LEU A 175 25.63 -7.43 2.04
N THR A 176 24.93 -6.59 2.79
CA THR A 176 24.44 -5.27 2.30
C THR A 176 25.47 -4.15 2.41
N SER A 177 26.63 -4.39 3.03
CA SER A 177 27.64 -3.36 3.24
C SER A 177 28.35 -2.99 1.93
N LEU A 178 28.53 -1.69 1.68
CA LEU A 178 29.35 -1.19 0.56
C LEU A 178 30.80 -1.68 0.64
N ARG A 179 31.29 -2.09 1.82
CA ARG A 179 32.64 -2.65 1.96
C ARG A 179 32.84 -3.90 1.11
N LEU A 180 31.79 -4.72 0.95
CA LEU A 180 31.86 -5.91 0.12
C LEU A 180 32.01 -5.56 -1.37
N THR A 181 31.57 -4.36 -1.79
CA THR A 181 31.77 -3.90 -3.18
C THR A 181 33.23 -3.58 -3.50
N TRP A 182 34.01 -3.15 -2.51
CA TRP A 182 35.43 -2.82 -2.65
C TRP A 182 36.38 -3.98 -2.29
N SER A 183 35.81 -5.13 -1.91
CA SER A 183 36.58 -6.35 -1.63
C SER A 183 37.07 -7.02 -2.94
N HIS A 184 37.88 -8.08 -2.82
CA HIS A 184 38.36 -8.84 -3.98
C HIS A 184 37.19 -9.30 -4.88
N GLU A 185 37.40 -9.31 -6.21
CA GLU A 185 36.38 -9.65 -7.23
C GLU A 185 35.63 -10.97 -6.96
N ASP A 186 36.28 -11.92 -6.27
CA ASP A 186 35.70 -13.23 -5.98
C ASP A 186 34.53 -13.21 -4.98
N VAL A 187 34.40 -12.17 -4.16
CA VAL A 187 33.33 -12.07 -3.13
C VAL A 187 32.39 -10.89 -3.34
N SER A 188 32.79 -9.89 -4.12
CA SER A 188 31.96 -8.70 -4.40
C SER A 188 30.63 -9.04 -5.09
N LYS A 189 30.57 -10.12 -5.87
CA LYS A 189 29.31 -10.63 -6.48
C LYS A 189 28.24 -11.07 -5.48
N PHE A 190 28.60 -11.32 -4.22
CA PHE A 190 27.64 -11.66 -3.17
C PHE A 190 27.14 -10.43 -2.42
N HIS A 191 27.63 -9.23 -2.76
CA HIS A 191 27.06 -7.99 -2.28
C HIS A 191 25.60 -7.87 -2.72
N ILE A 192 24.74 -7.63 -1.73
CA ILE A 192 23.30 -7.51 -1.95
C ILE A 192 22.98 -6.09 -2.39
N ASP A 193 23.01 -5.91 -3.71
CA ASP A 193 22.38 -4.76 -4.34
C ASP A 193 20.85 -4.95 -4.28
N HIS A 194 20.16 -4.00 -3.65
CA HIS A 194 18.72 -4.09 -3.46
C HIS A 194 17.96 -4.02 -4.79
N ASN A 195 18.43 -3.25 -5.76
CA ASN A 195 17.82 -3.15 -7.08
C ASN A 195 17.90 -4.51 -7.80
N VAL A 196 19.05 -5.18 -7.74
CA VAL A 196 19.23 -6.55 -8.27
C VAL A 196 18.35 -7.54 -7.53
N ALA A 197 18.33 -7.52 -6.20
CA ALA A 197 17.51 -8.42 -5.39
C ALA A 197 16.01 -8.27 -5.67
N HIS A 198 15.51 -7.03 -5.73
CA HIS A 198 14.12 -6.74 -6.11
C HIS A 198 13.85 -7.16 -7.55
N THR A 199 14.81 -6.98 -8.48
CA THR A 199 14.68 -7.46 -9.86
C THR A 199 14.44 -8.96 -9.92
N ILE A 200 15.21 -9.77 -9.19
CA ILE A 200 15.05 -11.24 -9.19
C ILE A 200 13.63 -11.64 -8.78
N LEU A 201 13.11 -11.07 -7.69
CA LEU A 201 11.75 -11.38 -7.24
C LEU A 201 10.68 -10.80 -8.18
N ALA A 202 10.87 -9.60 -8.71
CA ALA A 202 9.96 -8.99 -9.68
C ALA A 202 9.94 -9.73 -11.03
N GLN A 203 10.98 -10.50 -11.35
CA GLN A 203 11.06 -11.36 -12.52
C GLN A 203 10.38 -12.70 -12.26
N ALA A 204 10.73 -13.35 -11.16
CA ALA A 204 10.21 -14.67 -10.82
C ALA A 204 8.72 -14.65 -10.49
N CYS A 205 8.23 -13.62 -9.81
CA CYS A 205 6.83 -13.58 -9.39
C CYS A 205 5.86 -13.54 -10.60
N PRO A 206 5.97 -12.61 -11.56
CA PRO A 206 5.20 -12.69 -12.80
C PRO A 206 5.51 -13.96 -13.60
N GLY A 207 6.77 -14.43 -13.61
CA GLY A 207 7.12 -15.71 -14.23
C GLY A 207 6.35 -16.90 -13.67
N THR A 208 6.04 -16.91 -12.37
CA THR A 208 5.15 -17.88 -11.75
C THR A 208 3.68 -17.64 -12.12
N LEU A 209 3.21 -16.40 -12.10
CA LEU A 209 1.81 -16.07 -12.41
C LEU A 209 1.42 -16.36 -13.87
N LEU A 210 2.36 -16.19 -14.80
CA LEU A 210 2.19 -16.51 -16.22
C LEU A 210 2.08 -18.02 -16.51
N ARG A 211 2.28 -18.88 -15.50
CA ARG A 211 2.07 -20.33 -15.60
C ARG A 211 0.64 -20.74 -15.24
N LEU A 212 -0.13 -19.84 -14.63
CA LEU A 212 -1.50 -20.12 -14.22
C LEU A 212 -2.43 -20.13 -15.43
N ASP A 213 -3.33 -21.11 -15.43
CA ASP A 213 -4.45 -21.22 -16.35
C ASP A 213 -5.66 -20.40 -15.86
N GLU A 214 -6.77 -20.45 -16.61
CA GLU A 214 -8.00 -19.74 -16.29
C GLU A 214 -8.66 -20.16 -14.96
N HIS A 215 -8.31 -21.34 -14.43
CA HIS A 215 -8.81 -21.85 -13.15
C HIS A 215 -7.93 -21.42 -11.96
N ALA A 216 -6.83 -20.71 -12.24
CA ALA A 216 -5.88 -20.25 -11.25
C ALA A 216 -5.37 -21.38 -10.33
N ASP A 217 -5.15 -22.59 -10.87
CA ASP A 217 -4.72 -23.72 -10.05
C ASP A 217 -3.32 -23.48 -9.49
N ALA A 218 -3.26 -23.14 -8.20
CA ALA A 218 -2.02 -22.91 -7.48
C ALA A 218 -1.35 -24.22 -7.00
N LYS A 219 -1.96 -25.39 -7.26
CA LYS A 219 -1.38 -26.68 -6.88
C LYS A 219 -0.07 -26.92 -7.65
N GLY A 220 1.03 -27.11 -6.91
CA GLY A 220 2.34 -27.37 -7.50
C GLY A 220 3.19 -26.12 -7.77
N PHE A 221 2.72 -24.93 -7.36
CA PHE A 221 3.48 -23.67 -7.46
C PHE A 221 3.54 -22.96 -6.09
N PRO A 222 4.45 -23.37 -5.19
CA PRO A 222 4.59 -22.80 -3.85
C PRO A 222 4.66 -21.27 -3.77
N LEU A 223 5.27 -20.61 -4.77
CA LEU A 223 5.49 -19.17 -4.83
C LEU A 223 4.24 -18.38 -5.22
N VAL A 224 3.21 -18.99 -5.82
CA VAL A 224 2.03 -18.28 -6.39
C VAL A 224 1.39 -17.29 -5.41
N LYS A 225 1.17 -17.69 -4.16
CA LYS A 225 0.54 -16.80 -3.16
C LYS A 225 1.41 -15.62 -2.77
N TYR A 226 2.73 -15.82 -2.68
CA TYR A 226 3.67 -14.72 -2.45
C TYR A 226 3.72 -13.81 -3.68
N ALA A 227 3.88 -14.41 -4.86
CA ALA A 227 3.94 -13.71 -6.14
C ALA A 227 2.71 -12.82 -6.34
N ALA A 228 1.51 -13.39 -6.30
CA ALA A 228 0.26 -12.67 -6.53
C ALA A 228 0.08 -11.46 -5.60
N LYS A 229 0.58 -11.54 -4.37
CA LYS A 229 0.47 -10.49 -3.36
C LYS A 229 1.57 -9.44 -3.44
N HIS A 230 2.81 -9.83 -3.75
CA HIS A 230 4.00 -9.00 -3.53
C HIS A 230 4.80 -8.66 -4.78
N TRP A 231 4.42 -9.17 -5.96
CA TRP A 231 5.15 -8.84 -7.19
C TRP A 231 5.14 -7.33 -7.48
N ILE A 232 4.04 -6.64 -7.17
CA ILE A 232 3.90 -5.18 -7.33
C ILE A 232 4.87 -4.44 -6.41
N ASP A 233 5.01 -4.88 -5.15
CA ASP A 233 5.93 -4.29 -4.18
C ASP A 233 7.38 -4.33 -4.72
N HIS A 234 7.77 -5.45 -5.32
CA HIS A 234 9.10 -5.59 -5.93
C HIS A 234 9.25 -4.80 -7.22
N ALA A 235 8.24 -4.80 -8.10
CA ALA A 235 8.29 -4.09 -9.38
C ALA A 235 8.33 -2.56 -9.21
N ARG A 236 7.73 -2.02 -8.15
CA ARG A 236 7.73 -0.58 -7.83
C ARG A 236 9.03 -0.08 -7.21
N PHE A 237 9.95 -0.97 -6.85
CA PHE A 237 11.24 -0.56 -6.29
C PHE A 237 12.08 0.14 -7.37
N GLU A 238 12.35 1.43 -7.19
CA GLU A 238 13.15 2.26 -8.09
C GLU A 238 12.80 2.08 -9.59
N LYS A 239 13.72 1.48 -10.38
CA LYS A 239 13.59 1.27 -11.83
C LYS A 239 13.30 -0.19 -12.20
N VAL A 240 12.95 -1.04 -11.23
CA VAL A 240 12.78 -2.48 -11.45
C VAL A 240 11.68 -2.80 -12.47
N SER A 241 10.57 -2.05 -12.47
CA SER A 241 9.48 -2.20 -13.44
C SER A 241 9.95 -2.21 -14.91
N SER A 242 10.98 -1.41 -15.24
CA SER A 242 11.53 -1.36 -16.60
C SER A 242 12.20 -2.68 -17.03
N ARG A 243 12.73 -3.45 -16.08
CA ARG A 243 13.41 -4.73 -16.31
C ARG A 243 12.44 -5.91 -16.44
N VAL A 244 11.20 -5.73 -15.98
CA VAL A 244 10.14 -6.77 -16.00
C VAL A 244 9.00 -6.41 -16.94
N ARG A 245 9.23 -5.43 -17.82
CA ARG A 245 8.24 -4.87 -18.75
C ARG A 245 7.47 -5.93 -19.53
N ASN A 246 8.16 -6.86 -20.20
CA ASN A 246 7.49 -7.83 -21.07
C ASN A 246 6.61 -8.79 -20.27
N GLY A 247 7.00 -9.15 -19.04
CA GLY A 247 6.15 -9.98 -18.19
C GLY A 247 4.94 -9.24 -17.67
N MET A 248 5.06 -7.94 -17.43
CA MET A 248 3.90 -7.11 -17.10
C MET A 248 2.95 -7.01 -18.31
N ASP A 249 3.49 -6.82 -19.51
CA ASP A 249 2.69 -6.80 -20.74
C ASP A 249 1.97 -8.15 -20.95
N ASP A 250 2.66 -9.28 -20.77
CA ASP A 250 2.05 -10.62 -20.86
C ASP A 250 1.02 -10.89 -19.75
N LEU A 251 1.26 -10.38 -18.53
CA LEU A 251 0.37 -10.58 -17.38
C LEU A 251 -0.91 -9.73 -17.51
N PHE A 252 -0.83 -8.57 -18.16
CA PHE A 252 -1.95 -7.64 -18.37
C PHE A 252 -2.59 -7.76 -19.76
N ASP A 253 -2.15 -8.73 -20.57
CA ASP A 253 -2.74 -9.01 -21.87
C ASP A 253 -4.16 -9.59 -21.69
N SER A 254 -5.17 -8.83 -22.10
CA SER A 254 -6.58 -9.23 -22.04
C SER A 254 -6.93 -10.47 -22.88
N HIS A 255 -6.04 -10.89 -23.78
CA HIS A 255 -6.22 -12.10 -24.58
C HIS A 255 -5.66 -13.36 -23.93
N LYS A 256 -4.98 -13.22 -22.78
CA LYS A 256 -4.38 -14.33 -22.02
C LYS A 256 -5.11 -14.55 -20.69
N PRO A 257 -5.11 -15.77 -20.14
CA PRO A 257 -5.81 -16.06 -18.89
C PRO A 257 -5.10 -15.52 -17.64
N HIS A 258 -3.85 -15.07 -17.76
CA HIS A 258 -2.98 -14.78 -16.62
C HIS A 258 -3.47 -13.62 -15.76
N PHE A 259 -4.05 -12.60 -16.38
CA PHE A 259 -4.61 -11.47 -15.65
C PHE A 259 -5.76 -11.89 -14.73
N ALA A 260 -6.73 -12.62 -15.30
CA ALA A 260 -7.87 -13.17 -14.58
C ALA A 260 -7.41 -14.13 -13.47
N ALA A 261 -6.47 -15.01 -13.79
CA ALA A 261 -5.90 -15.96 -12.82
C ALA A 261 -5.22 -15.25 -11.65
N TRP A 262 -4.44 -14.19 -11.91
CA TRP A 262 -3.83 -13.39 -10.87
C TRP A 262 -4.88 -12.76 -9.93
N LEU A 263 -5.94 -12.17 -10.48
CA LEU A 263 -7.02 -11.56 -9.68
C LEU A 263 -7.82 -12.60 -8.88
N GLN A 264 -7.97 -13.83 -9.38
CA GLN A 264 -8.58 -14.93 -8.63
C GLN A 264 -7.72 -15.34 -7.41
N VAL A 265 -6.39 -15.41 -7.57
CA VAL A 265 -5.47 -15.72 -6.45
C VAL A 265 -5.43 -14.57 -5.45
N HIS A 266 -5.28 -13.33 -5.93
CA HIS A 266 -5.19 -12.14 -5.09
C HIS A 266 -5.70 -10.89 -5.80
N ASN A 267 -6.91 -10.45 -5.42
CA ASN A 267 -7.43 -9.15 -5.84
C ASN A 267 -6.88 -8.04 -4.92
N VAL A 268 -6.00 -7.20 -5.48
CA VAL A 268 -5.34 -6.09 -4.79
C VAL A 268 -6.29 -4.97 -4.35
N ASP A 269 -7.46 -4.85 -4.99
CA ASP A 269 -8.43 -3.80 -4.72
C ASP A 269 -9.41 -4.18 -3.59
N LYS A 270 -9.69 -5.48 -3.41
CA LYS A 270 -10.67 -5.99 -2.44
C LYS A 270 -10.39 -5.60 -0.98
N ALA A 271 -9.14 -5.31 -0.63
CA ALA A 271 -8.74 -4.92 0.72
C ALA A 271 -8.82 -3.40 0.97
N SER A 272 -8.94 -2.57 -0.08
CA SER A 272 -8.63 -1.14 0.01
C SER A 272 -9.86 -0.24 0.24
N TYR A 273 -11.07 -0.66 -0.17
CA TYR A 273 -12.27 0.16 -0.02
C TYR A 273 -13.50 -0.68 0.31
N CYS A 274 -13.93 -0.65 1.58
CA CYS A 274 -15.16 -1.28 2.03
C CYS A 274 -16.27 -0.21 2.11
N PHE A 275 -16.87 0.12 0.96
CA PHE A 275 -18.20 0.71 0.95
C PHE A 275 -19.19 -0.45 0.84
N SER A 276 -19.86 -0.81 1.95
CA SER A 276 -20.86 -1.89 2.10
C SER A 276 -21.20 -2.67 0.81
N THR A 277 -20.42 -3.71 0.50
CA THR A 277 -20.68 -4.57 -0.65
C THR A 277 -21.45 -5.81 -0.22
N ASP A 278 -22.68 -5.64 0.26
CA ASP A 278 -23.63 -6.77 0.37
C ASP A 278 -24.30 -7.08 -0.99
N SER A 279 -24.03 -6.28 -2.03
CA SER A 279 -24.73 -6.36 -3.32
C SER A 279 -23.84 -6.47 -4.57
N LEU A 280 -22.50 -6.46 -4.46
CA LEU A 280 -21.63 -6.73 -5.61
C LEU A 280 -21.36 -8.23 -5.78
N GLN A 281 -22.44 -8.97 -6.04
CA GLN A 281 -22.40 -10.33 -6.59
C GLN A 281 -22.31 -10.29 -8.14
N GLY A 282 -21.74 -9.22 -8.69
CA GLY A 282 -21.43 -9.05 -10.11
C GLY A 282 -19.92 -9.08 -10.31
N VAL A 283 -19.48 -9.82 -11.33
CA VAL A 283 -18.07 -9.92 -11.76
C VAL A 283 -17.51 -8.49 -11.90
N CYS A 284 -16.56 -8.10 -11.04
CA CYS A 284 -15.76 -6.91 -11.25
C CYS A 284 -15.17 -7.01 -12.66
N SER A 285 -15.45 -6.05 -13.53
CA SER A 285 -14.94 -6.10 -14.90
C SER A 285 -13.40 -6.18 -14.86
N GLU A 286 -12.83 -7.13 -15.59
CA GLU A 286 -11.39 -7.30 -15.71
C GLU A 286 -10.83 -6.17 -16.59
N SER A 287 -10.52 -5.03 -15.98
CA SER A 287 -9.93 -3.88 -16.69
C SER A 287 -8.42 -3.80 -16.41
N PRO A 288 -7.54 -4.29 -17.31
CA PRO A 288 -6.09 -4.16 -17.14
C PRO A 288 -5.63 -2.73 -16.90
N LEU A 289 -6.28 -1.75 -17.56
CA LEU A 289 -5.98 -0.34 -17.37
C LEU A 289 -6.30 0.13 -15.95
N TYR A 290 -7.43 -0.29 -15.38
CA TYR A 290 -7.78 0.01 -14.00
C TYR A 290 -6.68 -0.45 -13.04
N TYR A 291 -6.25 -1.71 -13.16
CA TYR A 291 -5.26 -2.27 -12.25
C TYR A 291 -3.86 -1.71 -12.50
N ALA A 292 -3.49 -1.38 -13.74
CA ALA A 292 -2.22 -0.69 -14.03
C ALA A 292 -2.18 0.71 -13.39
N ALA A 293 -3.31 1.43 -13.44
CA ALA A 293 -3.48 2.72 -12.79
C ALA A 293 -3.46 2.61 -11.26
N PHE A 294 -4.17 1.63 -10.69
CA PHE A 294 -4.18 1.33 -9.26
C PHE A 294 -2.79 0.97 -8.74
N CYS A 295 -2.03 0.18 -9.48
CA CYS A 295 -0.70 -0.28 -9.06
C CYS A 295 0.42 0.74 -9.31
N GLY A 296 0.14 1.84 -10.00
CA GLY A 296 1.11 2.91 -10.25
C GLY A 296 2.11 2.63 -11.36
N PHE A 297 1.77 1.77 -12.33
CA PHE A 297 2.64 1.44 -13.44
C PHE A 297 2.41 2.37 -14.64
N TYR A 298 3.02 3.56 -14.59
CA TYR A 298 2.87 4.60 -15.62
C TYR A 298 3.11 4.09 -17.04
N ASP A 299 4.27 3.49 -17.30
CA ASP A 299 4.63 3.02 -18.65
C ASP A 299 3.66 1.93 -19.16
N LEU A 300 3.16 1.07 -18.28
CA LEU A 300 2.19 0.03 -18.63
C LEU A 300 0.83 0.65 -18.94
N ALA A 301 0.36 1.58 -18.11
CA ALA A 301 -0.88 2.30 -18.35
C ALA A 301 -0.85 3.04 -19.70
N ASP A 302 0.23 3.78 -19.99
CA ASP A 302 0.41 4.47 -21.27
C ASP A 302 0.37 3.51 -22.46
N ARG A 303 1.05 2.36 -22.39
CA ARG A 303 1.00 1.33 -23.45
C ARG A 303 -0.40 0.77 -23.63
N LEU A 304 -1.08 0.41 -22.53
CA LEU A 304 -2.44 -0.12 -22.58
C LEU A 304 -3.39 0.88 -23.23
N ILE A 305 -3.31 2.16 -22.89
CA ILE A 305 -4.12 3.23 -23.48
C ILE A 305 -3.86 3.35 -24.99
N ILE A 306 -2.60 3.35 -25.43
CA ILE A 306 -2.24 3.46 -26.85
C ILE A 306 -2.74 2.25 -27.66
N MET A 307 -2.80 1.06 -27.05
CA MET A 307 -3.29 -0.16 -27.71
C MET A 307 -4.82 -0.27 -27.76
N MET A 308 -5.57 0.63 -27.09
CA MET A 308 -7.03 0.62 -27.10
C MET A 308 -7.59 0.90 -28.49
N LYS A 309 -8.61 0.13 -28.89
CA LYS A 309 -9.28 0.29 -30.19
C LYS A 309 -10.35 1.39 -30.17
N ARG A 310 -10.89 1.71 -29.00
CA ARG A 310 -11.97 2.69 -28.82
C ARG A 310 -11.60 3.66 -27.69
N PRO A 311 -11.64 4.99 -27.91
CA PRO A 311 -11.29 5.97 -26.88
C PRO A 311 -12.10 5.81 -25.58
N GLU A 312 -13.38 5.44 -25.71
CA GLU A 312 -14.30 5.23 -24.58
C GLU A 312 -13.81 4.18 -23.56
N GLN A 313 -12.91 3.27 -23.98
CA GLN A 313 -12.35 2.22 -23.12
C GLN A 313 -11.51 2.77 -21.96
N VAL A 314 -10.99 4.00 -22.09
CA VAL A 314 -10.22 4.67 -21.02
C VAL A 314 -11.04 4.85 -19.73
N ASN A 315 -12.37 4.90 -19.86
CA ASN A 315 -13.31 5.06 -18.75
C ASN A 315 -13.86 3.74 -18.22
N GLN A 316 -13.51 2.59 -18.83
CA GLN A 316 -14.04 1.30 -18.40
C GLN A 316 -13.51 0.92 -17.02
N GLY A 317 -14.45 0.93 -16.06
CA GLY A 317 -14.24 0.46 -14.71
C GLY A 317 -13.86 -1.01 -14.63
N GLY A 318 -13.29 -1.37 -13.50
CA GLY A 318 -13.08 -2.78 -13.17
C GLY A 318 -13.37 -3.06 -11.72
N GLY A 319 -12.58 -2.46 -10.83
CA GLY A 319 -12.72 -2.61 -9.38
C GLY A 319 -13.66 -1.61 -8.71
N CYS A 320 -13.54 -1.50 -7.39
CA CYS A 320 -14.46 -0.82 -6.49
C CYS A 320 -14.59 0.70 -6.74
N LEU A 321 -13.58 1.32 -7.33
CA LEU A 321 -13.56 2.77 -7.57
C LEU A 321 -14.22 3.20 -8.89
N LEU A 322 -14.56 2.25 -9.78
CA LEU A 322 -15.33 2.40 -11.03
C LEU A 322 -14.70 3.14 -12.24
N PRO A 323 -13.71 4.05 -12.18
CA PRO A 323 -12.86 4.29 -13.37
C PRO A 323 -11.34 4.25 -13.06
N PRO A 324 -10.47 3.92 -14.05
CA PRO A 324 -9.02 3.93 -13.88
C PRO A 324 -8.46 5.27 -13.37
N LEU A 325 -9.08 6.38 -13.77
CA LEU A 325 -8.73 7.72 -13.31
C LEU A 325 -8.83 7.83 -11.79
N LEU A 326 -9.91 7.33 -11.20
CA LEU A 326 -10.13 7.40 -9.77
C LEU A 326 -9.16 6.47 -9.01
N ALA A 327 -8.91 5.28 -9.54
CA ALA A 327 -7.91 4.37 -8.99
C ALA A 327 -6.52 5.02 -8.91
N ALA A 328 -6.07 5.68 -9.99
CA ALA A 328 -4.81 6.42 -10.00
C ALA A 328 -4.79 7.52 -8.93
N LEU A 329 -5.86 8.35 -8.85
CA LEU A 329 -5.92 9.47 -7.91
C LEU A 329 -5.90 9.00 -6.45
N PHE A 330 -6.70 7.99 -6.10
CA PHE A 330 -6.78 7.49 -4.72
C PHE A 330 -5.48 6.84 -4.24
N GLN A 331 -4.70 6.27 -5.16
CA GLN A 331 -3.36 5.73 -4.90
C GLN A 331 -2.24 6.79 -5.02
N GLY A 332 -2.59 8.05 -5.30
CA GLY A 332 -1.63 9.16 -5.41
C GLY A 332 -0.82 9.18 -6.70
N HIS A 333 -1.24 8.43 -7.73
CA HIS A 333 -0.58 8.31 -9.02
C HIS A 333 -1.02 9.40 -10.00
N PHE A 334 -0.83 10.67 -9.63
CA PHE A 334 -1.23 11.84 -10.44
C PHE A 334 -0.62 11.88 -11.85
N GLY A 335 0.59 11.34 -12.04
CA GLY A 335 1.18 11.21 -13.38
C GLY A 335 0.33 10.35 -14.31
N ILE A 336 -0.20 9.23 -13.80
CA ILE A 336 -1.12 8.36 -14.56
C ILE A 336 -2.46 9.06 -14.77
N ALA A 337 -2.99 9.75 -13.75
CA ALA A 337 -4.22 10.52 -13.88
C ALA A 337 -4.15 11.59 -14.99
N ASN A 338 -3.02 12.30 -15.08
CA ASN A 338 -2.76 13.28 -16.14
C ASN A 338 -2.71 12.61 -17.53
N SER A 339 -2.07 11.43 -17.64
CA SER A 339 -2.04 10.69 -18.90
C SER A 339 -3.44 10.22 -19.31
N LEU A 340 -4.18 9.58 -18.40
CA LEU A 340 -5.57 9.18 -18.62
C LEU A 340 -6.43 10.34 -19.10
N ARG A 341 -6.30 11.53 -18.48
CA ARG A 341 -7.02 12.73 -18.90
C ARG A 341 -6.65 13.18 -20.31
N ARG A 342 -5.36 13.16 -20.65
CA ARG A 342 -4.87 13.48 -22.00
C ARG A 342 -5.48 12.57 -23.08
N TYR A 343 -5.74 11.32 -22.73
CA TYR A 343 -6.36 10.33 -23.61
C TYR A 343 -7.90 10.25 -23.50
N GLY A 344 -8.54 11.27 -22.90
CA GLY A 344 -10.00 11.40 -22.91
C GLY A 344 -10.72 10.79 -21.71
N ALA A 345 -10.02 10.49 -20.61
CA ALA A 345 -10.71 10.10 -19.38
C ALA A 345 -11.67 11.20 -18.92
N ASP A 346 -12.88 10.77 -18.61
CA ASP A 346 -13.97 11.63 -18.17
C ASP A 346 -13.88 11.85 -16.65
N VAL A 347 -13.65 13.10 -16.27
CA VAL A 347 -13.57 13.55 -14.87
C VAL A 347 -14.94 13.55 -14.19
N ASN A 348 -16.03 13.49 -14.97
CA ASN A 348 -17.41 13.50 -14.52
C ASN A 348 -18.12 12.15 -14.72
N VAL A 349 -17.37 11.08 -14.97
CA VAL A 349 -17.93 9.74 -15.20
C VAL A 349 -18.86 9.36 -14.04
N ARG A 350 -20.04 8.86 -14.38
CA ARG A 350 -21.04 8.46 -13.38
C ARG A 350 -20.94 6.96 -13.16
N GLY A 351 -20.51 6.58 -11.97
CA GLY A 351 -20.54 5.19 -11.52
C GLY A 351 -21.96 4.72 -11.18
N ASP A 352 -22.05 3.52 -10.61
CA ASP A 352 -23.30 3.00 -10.05
C ASP A 352 -23.89 3.98 -9.03
N GLU A 353 -25.22 4.07 -8.98
CA GLU A 353 -25.96 5.11 -8.25
C GLU A 353 -25.68 6.57 -8.67
N LYS A 354 -25.12 6.78 -9.88
CA LYS A 354 -24.80 8.12 -10.42
C LYS A 354 -23.74 8.88 -9.62
N ARG A 355 -22.87 8.19 -8.86
CA ARG A 355 -21.78 8.82 -8.09
C ARG A 355 -20.67 9.33 -9.04
N THR A 356 -20.18 10.55 -8.83
CA THR A 356 -19.06 11.11 -9.61
C THR A 356 -17.72 10.92 -8.89
N PRO A 357 -16.56 11.01 -9.59
CA PRO A 357 -15.24 11.09 -8.97
C PRO A 357 -15.15 12.13 -7.86
N LEU A 358 -15.76 13.31 -8.06
CA LEU A 358 -15.73 14.41 -7.11
C LEU A 358 -16.53 14.07 -5.84
N TYR A 359 -17.68 13.41 -5.99
CA TYR A 359 -18.43 12.87 -4.86
C TYR A 359 -17.59 11.90 -4.02
N THR A 360 -16.96 10.91 -4.67
CA THR A 360 -16.16 9.89 -3.97
C THR A 360 -14.96 10.52 -3.24
N ALA A 361 -14.31 11.51 -3.83
CA ALA A 361 -13.23 12.27 -3.19
C ALA A 361 -13.74 13.09 -1.99
N SER A 362 -14.90 13.73 -2.12
CA SER A 362 -15.55 14.52 -1.05
C SER A 362 -15.89 13.64 0.15
N ILE A 363 -16.62 12.52 -0.04
CA ILE A 363 -16.99 11.63 1.07
C ILE A 363 -15.78 11.02 1.78
N SER A 364 -14.68 10.84 1.06
CA SER A 364 -13.43 10.29 1.60
C SER A 364 -12.54 11.36 2.24
N GLY A 365 -12.93 12.64 2.20
CA GLY A 365 -12.15 13.77 2.71
C GLY A 365 -10.84 14.03 1.97
N ARG A 366 -10.71 13.56 0.72
CA ARG A 366 -9.47 13.64 -0.08
C ARG A 366 -9.41 14.96 -0.85
N VAL A 367 -9.09 16.03 -0.14
CA VAL A 367 -9.03 17.42 -0.66
C VAL A 367 -8.05 17.58 -1.84
N ASP A 368 -6.92 16.88 -1.79
CA ASP A 368 -5.94 16.80 -2.87
C ASP A 368 -6.56 16.32 -4.19
N ILE A 369 -7.34 15.25 -4.12
CA ILE A 369 -8.05 14.67 -5.26
C ILE A 369 -9.17 15.61 -5.73
N MET A 370 -9.92 16.21 -4.80
CA MET A 370 -10.98 17.17 -5.13
C MET A 370 -10.43 18.36 -5.92
N ARG A 371 -9.35 18.98 -5.45
CA ARG A 371 -8.71 20.11 -6.13
C ARG A 371 -8.20 19.69 -7.51
N TRP A 372 -7.64 18.49 -7.65
CA TRP A 372 -7.22 17.98 -8.95
C TRP A 372 -8.42 17.85 -9.90
N LEU A 373 -9.51 17.20 -9.46
CA LEU A 373 -10.70 16.99 -10.27
C LEU A 373 -11.34 18.32 -10.72
N LEU A 374 -11.52 19.27 -9.79
CA LEU A 374 -12.10 20.57 -10.08
C LEU A 374 -11.25 21.38 -11.07
N ASN A 375 -9.93 21.39 -10.91
CA ASN A 375 -9.01 22.02 -11.86
C ASN A 375 -9.05 21.40 -13.27
N HIS A 376 -9.54 20.17 -13.41
CA HIS A 376 -9.63 19.45 -14.68
C HIS A 376 -11.06 19.40 -15.25
N GLY A 377 -11.98 20.22 -14.70
CA GLY A 377 -13.33 20.42 -15.22
C GLY A 377 -14.39 19.51 -14.59
N ALA A 378 -14.16 18.99 -13.38
CA ALA A 378 -15.22 18.33 -12.65
C ALA A 378 -16.31 19.33 -12.27
N ASP A 379 -17.58 18.94 -12.43
CA ASP A 379 -18.73 19.78 -12.12
C ASP A 379 -18.99 19.77 -10.59
N PRO A 380 -18.77 20.90 -9.88
CA PRO A 380 -19.05 20.99 -8.45
C PRO A 380 -20.54 20.82 -8.11
N ASN A 381 -21.42 21.03 -9.09
CA ASN A 381 -22.87 21.03 -8.93
C ASN A 381 -23.53 19.75 -9.45
N ALA A 382 -22.75 18.72 -9.82
CA ALA A 382 -23.34 17.47 -10.26
C ALA A 382 -24.18 16.84 -9.13
N PRO A 383 -25.26 16.10 -9.47
CA PRO A 383 -26.12 15.47 -8.47
C PRO A 383 -25.33 14.66 -7.44
N ARG A 384 -25.74 14.70 -6.17
CA ARG A 384 -25.04 14.14 -4.99
C ARG A 384 -23.69 14.75 -4.63
N ASN A 385 -22.98 15.52 -5.48
CA ASN A 385 -21.68 16.11 -5.12
C ASN A 385 -21.76 17.08 -3.94
N ALA A 386 -22.93 17.67 -3.72
CA ALA A 386 -23.23 18.58 -2.63
C ALA A 386 -23.50 17.89 -1.27
N THR A 387 -23.21 16.60 -1.10
CA THR A 387 -23.21 16.03 0.26
C THR A 387 -21.92 16.44 0.96
N TYR A 388 -22.01 17.44 1.83
CA TYR A 388 -20.86 17.99 2.53
C TYR A 388 -20.50 17.10 3.73
N THR A 389 -19.38 16.41 3.63
CA THR A 389 -18.90 15.48 4.66
C THR A 389 -17.82 16.07 5.55
N ASN A 390 -17.17 17.18 5.16
CA ASN A 390 -16.13 17.85 5.97
C ASN A 390 -15.97 19.34 5.57
N LEU A 391 -15.56 20.19 6.53
CA LEU A 391 -15.30 21.63 6.38
C LEU A 391 -14.35 21.97 5.24
N GLU A 392 -13.27 21.21 5.07
CA GLU A 392 -12.30 21.45 4.00
C GLU A 392 -12.88 21.13 2.62
N ALA A 393 -13.67 20.06 2.52
CA ALA A 393 -14.37 19.70 1.28
C ALA A 393 -15.39 20.78 0.89
N VAL A 394 -16.14 21.31 1.86
CA VAL A 394 -17.06 22.45 1.64
C VAL A 394 -16.30 23.65 1.10
N GLN A 395 -15.18 24.00 1.73
CA GLN A 395 -14.39 25.16 1.32
C GLN A 395 -13.93 25.05 -0.14
N VAL A 396 -13.39 23.88 -0.49
CA VAL A 396 -12.90 23.61 -1.83
C VAL A 396 -14.05 23.65 -2.85
N LEU A 397 -15.21 23.12 -2.52
CA LEU A 397 -16.37 23.18 -3.41
C LEU A 397 -16.84 24.63 -3.62
N LEU A 398 -16.95 25.42 -2.55
CA LEU A 398 -17.33 26.83 -2.62
C LEU A 398 -16.32 27.68 -3.39
N GLU A 399 -15.01 27.43 -3.22
CA GLU A 399 -13.93 28.07 -3.99
C GLU A 399 -14.09 27.87 -5.52
N TYR A 400 -14.75 26.78 -5.94
CA TYR A 400 -15.00 26.46 -7.34
C TYR A 400 -16.45 26.71 -7.76
N ASN A 401 -17.16 27.62 -7.08
CA ASN A 401 -18.54 28.03 -7.38
C ASN A 401 -19.58 26.90 -7.26
N ALA A 402 -19.42 26.01 -6.28
CA ALA A 402 -20.52 25.14 -5.88
C ALA A 402 -21.72 25.97 -5.41
N ASP A 403 -22.91 25.57 -5.82
CA ASP A 403 -24.17 26.17 -5.43
C ASP A 403 -24.45 25.86 -3.95
N ALA A 404 -24.34 26.89 -3.11
CA ALA A 404 -24.61 26.80 -1.68
C ALA A 404 -26.09 26.49 -1.35
N ASN A 405 -26.97 26.45 -2.36
CA ASN A 405 -28.40 26.13 -2.26
C ASN A 405 -28.81 24.85 -2.99
N SER A 406 -27.85 24.10 -3.54
CA SER A 406 -28.12 22.87 -4.30
C SER A 406 -28.90 21.87 -3.44
N ARG A 407 -29.96 21.28 -3.99
CA ARG A 407 -30.78 20.30 -3.26
C ARG A 407 -30.35 18.86 -3.56
N GLY A 408 -30.20 18.06 -2.49
CA GLY A 408 -30.02 16.62 -2.58
C GLY A 408 -31.29 15.88 -3.00
N ASP A 409 -31.19 14.55 -3.14
CA ASP A 409 -32.33 13.69 -3.52
C ASP A 409 -33.48 13.72 -2.49
N ASP A 410 -33.18 14.03 -1.23
CA ASP A 410 -34.14 14.22 -0.14
C ASP A 410 -34.64 15.68 -0.01
N GLY A 411 -34.25 16.55 -0.95
CA GLY A 411 -34.63 17.95 -0.98
C GLY A 411 -33.93 18.84 0.03
N LYS A 412 -32.92 18.33 0.75
CA LYS A 412 -32.13 19.11 1.70
C LYS A 412 -31.11 19.99 0.99
N THR A 413 -30.88 21.18 1.54
CA THR A 413 -29.80 22.08 1.10
C THR A 413 -28.50 21.78 1.87
N PRO A 414 -27.36 22.33 1.45
CA PRO A 414 -26.07 22.18 2.14
C PRO A 414 -26.12 22.56 3.61
N LEU A 415 -26.91 23.61 3.94
CA LEU A 415 -27.14 24.04 5.32
C LEU A 415 -27.88 22.96 6.13
N HIS A 416 -28.92 22.33 5.57
CA HIS A 416 -29.64 21.25 6.25
C HIS A 416 -28.72 20.06 6.51
N ASP A 417 -27.95 19.63 5.51
CA ASP A 417 -27.06 18.46 5.63
C ASP A 417 -25.96 18.69 6.67
N THR A 418 -25.38 19.89 6.70
CA THR A 418 -24.36 20.29 7.67
C THR A 418 -24.89 20.21 9.11
N ILE A 419 -26.11 20.71 9.34
CA ILE A 419 -26.75 20.71 10.67
C ILE A 419 -27.22 19.30 11.05
N PHE A 420 -27.78 18.56 10.10
CA PHE A 420 -28.30 17.22 10.32
C PHE A 420 -27.20 16.24 10.73
N ARG A 421 -26.06 16.25 10.01
CA ARG A 421 -24.97 15.29 10.19
C ARG A 421 -24.18 15.43 11.48
N ASN A 422 -24.34 16.55 12.22
CA ASN A 422 -23.64 16.94 13.45
C ASN A 422 -22.57 15.91 13.88
N PHE A 423 -21.29 16.20 13.64
CA PHE A 423 -20.15 15.27 13.60
C PHE A 423 -19.76 14.60 14.94
N GLY A 424 -20.72 14.32 15.83
CA GLY A 424 -20.54 13.76 17.17
C GLY A 424 -20.25 14.81 18.24
N ASP A 425 -20.23 14.39 19.51
CA ASP A 425 -19.88 15.25 20.65
C ASP A 425 -18.51 15.92 20.46
N ASN A 426 -18.42 17.20 20.81
CA ASN A 426 -17.24 18.09 20.67
C ASN A 426 -16.95 18.65 19.26
N THR A 427 -17.92 18.68 18.34
CA THR A 427 -17.72 19.21 16.97
C THR A 427 -18.60 20.39 16.57
N GLU A 428 -19.39 20.96 17.49
CA GLU A 428 -20.26 22.13 17.21
C GLU A 428 -19.49 23.28 16.58
N GLY A 429 -18.25 23.56 17.00
CA GLY A 429 -17.41 24.59 16.40
C GLY A 429 -17.14 24.38 14.90
N LYS A 430 -16.89 23.14 14.46
CA LYS A 430 -16.70 22.84 13.04
C LYS A 430 -17.99 23.05 12.25
N THR A 431 -19.12 22.61 12.81
CA THR A 431 -20.44 22.82 12.20
C THR A 431 -20.74 24.30 12.05
N VAL A 432 -20.47 25.11 13.09
CA VAL A 432 -20.61 26.57 13.07
C VAL A 432 -19.77 27.21 11.97
N ASP A 433 -18.51 26.79 11.81
CA ASP A 433 -17.62 27.31 10.77
C ASP A 433 -18.12 26.96 9.35
N VAL A 434 -18.61 25.74 9.14
CA VAL A 434 -19.22 25.34 7.85
C VAL A 434 -20.46 26.18 7.57
N VAL A 435 -21.36 26.31 8.55
CA VAL A 435 -22.60 27.10 8.41
C VAL A 435 -22.28 28.56 8.08
N ARG A 436 -21.33 29.18 8.81
CA ARG A 436 -20.89 30.55 8.52
C ARG A 436 -20.42 30.70 7.09
N ARG A 437 -19.55 29.80 6.62
CA ARG A 437 -19.01 29.88 5.25
C ARG A 437 -20.07 29.67 4.17
N LEU A 438 -21.01 28.75 4.37
CA LEU A 438 -22.14 28.58 3.45
C LEU A 438 -22.97 29.86 3.35
N LEU A 439 -23.26 30.52 4.49
CA LEU A 439 -24.00 31.78 4.51
C LEU A 439 -23.23 32.93 3.86
N GLU A 440 -21.91 33.01 4.07
CA GLU A 440 -21.03 33.97 3.38
C GLU A 440 -21.03 33.78 1.85
N HIS A 441 -21.22 32.54 1.38
CA HIS A 441 -21.33 32.20 -0.05
C HIS A 441 -22.78 32.19 -0.56
N GLY A 442 -23.71 32.83 0.16
CA GLY A 442 -25.08 33.06 -0.32
C GLY A 442 -26.04 31.88 -0.14
N ALA A 443 -25.75 30.95 0.78
CA ALA A 443 -26.74 29.97 1.21
C ALA A 443 -27.96 30.69 1.81
N ASP A 444 -29.16 30.29 1.39
CA ASP A 444 -30.42 30.80 1.89
C ASP A 444 -30.73 30.18 3.25
N PRO A 445 -30.69 30.97 4.34
CA PRO A 445 -30.92 30.43 5.67
C PRO A 445 -32.41 30.16 5.94
N ASN A 446 -33.30 30.58 5.04
CA ASN A 446 -34.74 30.31 5.08
C ASN A 446 -35.18 29.19 4.13
N ALA A 447 -34.24 28.55 3.43
CA ALA A 447 -34.61 27.46 2.53
C ALA A 447 -35.36 26.37 3.29
N CYS A 448 -36.47 25.88 2.74
CA CYS A 448 -37.17 24.73 3.29
C CYS A 448 -36.65 23.44 2.66
N ASP A 449 -36.51 22.38 3.46
CA ASP A 449 -36.30 21.03 2.95
C ASP A 449 -37.57 20.50 2.24
N HIS A 450 -37.42 19.55 1.33
CA HIS A 450 -38.56 18.84 0.70
C HIS A 450 -38.73 17.42 1.27
N SER A 451 -38.25 17.19 2.49
CA SER A 451 -38.32 15.89 3.14
C SER A 451 -39.77 15.49 3.41
N GLN A 452 -40.20 14.35 2.88
CA GLN A 452 -41.54 13.81 3.15
C GLN A 452 -41.74 13.42 4.62
N ALA A 453 -40.67 13.24 5.40
CA ALA A 453 -40.71 12.75 6.77
C ALA A 453 -40.74 13.86 7.84
N LEU A 454 -40.13 15.02 7.57
CA LEU A 454 -40.01 16.15 8.51
C LEU A 454 -40.75 17.41 8.04
N GLY A 455 -40.93 17.56 6.72
CA GLY A 455 -41.79 18.55 6.07
C GLY A 455 -41.26 19.97 6.14
N GLN A 456 -40.92 20.58 5.00
CA GLN A 456 -40.69 22.03 4.81
C GLN A 456 -39.92 22.72 5.96
N ALA A 457 -38.99 22.02 6.59
CA ALA A 457 -38.27 22.52 7.75
C ALA A 457 -37.17 23.48 7.26
N THR A 458 -36.92 24.55 8.00
CA THR A 458 -35.80 25.46 7.73
C THR A 458 -34.54 25.01 8.50
N PRO A 459 -33.33 25.50 8.14
CA PRO A 459 -32.12 25.27 8.92
C PRO A 459 -32.28 25.60 10.41
N LEU A 460 -33.08 26.62 10.75
CA LEU A 460 -33.34 27.00 12.14
C LEU A 460 -34.24 26.00 12.89
N HIS A 461 -35.20 25.36 12.21
CA HIS A 461 -35.98 24.26 12.80
C HIS A 461 -35.07 23.08 13.17
N GLU A 462 -34.15 22.70 12.27
CA GLU A 462 -33.21 21.60 12.49
C GLU A 462 -32.19 21.92 13.60
N ALA A 463 -31.66 23.15 13.62
CA ALA A 463 -30.75 23.59 14.69
C ALA A 463 -31.45 23.58 16.06
N SER A 464 -32.71 24.01 16.12
CA SER A 464 -33.53 24.05 17.35
C SER A 464 -33.90 22.65 17.83
N SER A 465 -34.27 21.74 16.92
CA SER A 465 -34.61 20.35 17.26
C SER A 465 -33.42 19.53 17.76
N LYS A 466 -32.19 19.91 17.36
CA LYS A 466 -30.93 19.29 17.84
C LYS A 466 -30.28 20.01 19.01
N GLY A 467 -30.77 21.19 19.40
CA GLY A 467 -30.19 21.97 20.49
C GLY A 467 -28.83 22.61 20.16
N LEU A 468 -28.54 22.88 18.88
CA LEU A 468 -27.28 23.49 18.43
C LEU A 468 -27.33 25.02 18.62
N LEU A 469 -27.05 25.46 19.84
CA LEU A 469 -27.19 26.86 20.26
C LEU A 469 -26.35 27.80 19.39
N GLU A 470 -25.08 27.49 19.14
CA GLU A 470 -24.18 28.39 18.41
C GLU A 470 -24.52 28.45 16.92
N VAL A 471 -24.97 27.33 16.35
CA VAL A 471 -25.50 27.30 14.98
C VAL A 471 -26.75 28.17 14.87
N ALA A 472 -27.70 28.04 15.81
CA ALA A 472 -28.90 28.87 15.84
C ALA A 472 -28.56 30.37 15.98
N ARG A 473 -27.57 30.73 16.81
CA ARG A 473 -27.07 32.11 16.92
C ARG A 473 -26.54 32.64 15.59
N VAL A 474 -25.74 31.85 14.88
CA VAL A 474 -25.22 32.25 13.57
C VAL A 474 -26.35 32.42 12.58
N LEU A 475 -27.29 31.49 12.48
CA LEU A 475 -28.45 31.62 11.59
C LEU A 475 -29.26 32.90 11.87
N LEU A 476 -29.52 33.22 13.14
CA LEU A 476 -30.23 34.45 13.52
C LEU A 476 -29.51 35.74 13.08
N SER A 477 -28.18 35.73 12.93
CA SER A 477 -27.45 36.89 12.40
C SER A 477 -27.67 37.14 10.90
N TYR A 478 -28.26 36.20 10.15
CA TYR A 478 -28.50 36.29 8.70
C TYR A 478 -29.97 36.53 8.32
N ARG A 479 -30.73 37.29 9.13
CA ARG A 479 -32.14 37.69 8.86
C ARG A 479 -33.08 36.50 8.58
N VAL A 480 -32.97 35.45 9.37
CA VAL A 480 -33.85 34.28 9.29
C VAL A 480 -35.27 34.62 9.75
N ASN A 481 -36.28 34.06 9.08
CA ASN A 481 -37.67 34.09 9.51
C ASN A 481 -37.88 33.13 10.68
N VAL A 482 -37.96 33.69 11.89
CA VAL A 482 -38.15 32.93 13.13
C VAL A 482 -39.58 32.42 13.32
N ASP A 483 -40.52 32.89 12.49
CA ASP A 483 -41.94 32.53 12.54
C ASP A 483 -42.38 31.62 11.39
N GLU A 484 -41.44 31.19 10.53
CA GLU A 484 -41.70 30.22 9.48
C GLU A 484 -42.25 28.93 10.10
N ARG A 485 -43.25 28.31 9.46
CA ARG A 485 -43.87 27.08 9.97
C ARG A 485 -43.44 25.88 9.14
N ASP A 486 -42.95 24.84 9.82
CA ASP A 486 -42.65 23.56 9.20
C ASP A 486 -43.92 22.85 8.68
N GLY A 487 -43.74 21.68 8.05
CA GLY A 487 -44.85 20.86 7.56
C GLY A 487 -45.79 20.32 8.66
N LYS A 488 -45.44 20.49 9.95
CA LYS A 488 -46.28 20.17 11.12
C LYS A 488 -46.93 21.43 11.71
N GLY A 489 -46.78 22.58 11.06
CA GLY A 489 -47.32 23.87 11.47
C GLY A 489 -46.60 24.50 12.67
N LYS A 490 -45.43 23.99 13.04
CA LYS A 490 -44.63 24.45 14.18
C LYS A 490 -43.61 25.49 13.74
N THR A 491 -43.34 26.49 14.56
CA THR A 491 -42.20 27.39 14.39
C THR A 491 -40.91 26.75 14.93
N PRO A 492 -39.71 27.29 14.62
CA PRO A 492 -38.44 26.82 15.19
C PRO A 492 -38.43 26.83 16.73
N PHE A 493 -39.12 27.80 17.34
CA PHE A 493 -39.27 27.87 18.79
C PHE A 493 -40.15 26.75 19.38
N GLN A 494 -41.13 26.29 18.60
CA GLN A 494 -42.06 25.24 19.00
C GLN A 494 -41.52 23.82 18.74
N THR A 495 -40.42 23.71 17.99
CA THR A 495 -39.69 22.45 17.80
C THR A 495 -38.88 22.17 19.07
N ARG A 496 -39.38 21.26 19.91
CA ARG A 496 -38.65 20.83 21.12
C ARG A 496 -37.37 20.10 20.71
N PRO A 497 -36.27 20.27 21.48
CA PRO A 497 -35.09 19.45 21.31
C PRO A 497 -35.48 17.97 21.44
N THR A 498 -35.18 17.17 20.43
CA THR A 498 -35.25 15.71 20.55
C THR A 498 -34.14 15.30 21.50
N VAL A 499 -34.49 15.04 22.76
CA VAL A 499 -33.58 14.39 23.71
C VAL A 499 -33.39 12.96 23.18
N LEU A 500 -32.24 12.70 22.56
CA LEU A 500 -31.78 11.36 22.23
C LEU A 500 -31.01 10.78 23.41
#